data_AF-A0A2X4V489-F1
#
_entry.id   AF-A0A2X4V489-F1
#
_cell.length_a   1.000
_cell.length_b   1.000
_cell.length_c   1.000
_cell.angle_alpha   90.00
_cell.angle_beta   90.00
_cell.angle_gamma   90.00
#
_symmetry.space_group_name_H-M   'P 1'
#
loop_
_entity.id
_entity.type
_entity.pdbx_description
1 polymer ?
#
loop_
_entity_poly.entity_id
_entity_poly.type
_entity_poly.pdbx_seq_one_letter_code
_entity_poly.pdbx_strand_id
1 'polypeptide(L)'
;MQHTGERLGIALPAPKLALNGAELKNARVLAYDDRRIAQLTWLDAQFGPLALCIIQQPGKPESTQSERRQGMNVVYWADGSHSFMLIGHNPAAEMTRLAERLQRSLST
;
A
#
# COMPACT_ATOMS: atom_id res chain seq x y z
N MET A 1 -9.71 4.07 -10.90
CA MET A 1 -8.87 4.55 -9.78
C MET A 1 -9.25 5.95 -9.29
N GLN A 2 -9.70 6.89 -10.13
CA GLN A 2 -10.09 8.25 -9.68
C GLN A 2 -11.11 8.25 -8.53
N HIS A 3 -12.26 7.57 -8.68
CA HIS A 3 -13.26 7.44 -7.61
C HIS A 3 -12.75 6.75 -6.32
N THR A 4 -11.71 5.93 -6.41
CA THR A 4 -11.08 5.29 -5.26
C THR A 4 -10.32 6.33 -4.45
N GLY A 5 -9.47 7.13 -5.10
CA GLY A 5 -8.66 8.17 -4.45
C GLY A 5 -9.49 9.30 -3.84
N GLU A 6 -10.52 9.78 -4.54
CA GLU A 6 -11.43 10.83 -4.06
C GLU A 6 -12.13 10.45 -2.75
N ARG A 7 -12.51 9.17 -2.63
CA ARG A 7 -13.12 8.67 -1.39
C ARG A 7 -12.10 8.59 -0.26
N LEU A 8 -10.81 8.44 -0.51
CA LEU A 8 -9.81 8.34 0.56
C LEU A 8 -9.13 9.67 0.89
N GLY A 9 -9.36 10.72 0.09
CA GLY A 9 -8.60 11.97 0.24
C GLY A 9 -7.12 11.81 -0.16
N ILE A 10 -6.79 10.80 -0.95
CA ILE A 10 -5.44 10.54 -1.47
C ILE A 10 -5.49 10.33 -2.98
N ALA A 11 -4.56 10.94 -3.72
CA ALA A 11 -4.45 10.67 -5.14
C ALA A 11 -3.92 9.23 -5.36
N LEU A 12 -4.65 8.43 -6.12
CA LEU A 12 -4.21 7.10 -6.57
C LEU A 12 -3.95 7.13 -8.09
N PRO A 13 -2.90 7.82 -8.56
CA PRO A 13 -2.60 7.90 -9.98
C PRO A 13 -2.07 6.55 -10.46
N ALA A 14 -2.88 5.85 -11.26
CA ALA A 14 -2.55 4.56 -11.85
C ALA A 14 -1.10 4.42 -12.36
N PRO A 15 -0.53 5.42 -13.08
CA PRO A 15 0.83 5.30 -13.59
C PRO A 15 1.90 5.28 -12.50
N LYS A 16 1.69 5.98 -11.37
CA LYS A 16 2.68 5.99 -10.26
C LYS A 16 2.60 4.74 -9.39
N LEU A 17 1.53 3.95 -9.53
CA LEU A 17 1.30 2.70 -8.79
C LEU A 17 1.69 1.45 -9.59
N ALA A 18 2.26 1.64 -10.79
CA ALA A 18 2.90 0.55 -11.52
C ALA A 18 4.15 0.09 -10.77
N LEU A 19 4.30 -1.22 -10.59
CA LEU A 19 5.46 -1.86 -9.97
C LEU A 19 6.13 -2.75 -11.03
N ASN A 20 7.44 -2.68 -11.13
CA ASN A 20 8.17 -3.51 -12.11
C ASN A 20 8.10 -4.96 -11.63
N GLY A 21 7.72 -5.89 -12.52
CA GLY A 21 7.59 -7.31 -12.17
C GLY A 21 6.29 -7.68 -11.46
N ALA A 22 5.41 -6.72 -11.14
CA ALA A 22 4.12 -6.98 -10.50
C ALA A 22 2.96 -6.29 -11.24
N GLU A 23 2.00 -7.08 -11.70
CA GLU A 23 0.84 -6.60 -12.44
C GLU A 23 -0.27 -6.17 -11.50
N LEU A 24 -0.78 -4.94 -11.61
CA LEU A 24 -1.91 -4.48 -10.80
C LEU A 24 -3.19 -5.22 -11.21
N LYS A 25 -3.74 -6.03 -10.30
CA LYS A 25 -4.95 -6.83 -10.54
C LYS A 25 -6.23 -6.15 -10.06
N ASN A 26 -6.15 -5.38 -8.97
CA ASN A 26 -7.33 -4.76 -8.37
C ASN A 26 -6.97 -3.49 -7.59
N ALA A 27 -7.92 -2.57 -7.53
CA ALA A 27 -7.90 -1.40 -6.66
C ALA A 27 -9.33 -1.10 -6.20
N ARG A 28 -9.61 -1.32 -4.91
CA ARG A 28 -10.95 -1.15 -4.33
C ARG A 28 -10.92 -0.29 -3.08
N VAL A 29 -12.02 0.42 -2.83
CA VAL A 29 -12.28 1.05 -1.52
C VAL A 29 -13.28 0.18 -0.78
N LEU A 30 -12.91 -0.24 0.41
CA LEU A 30 -13.79 -0.84 1.40
C LEU A 30 -14.22 0.25 2.38
N ALA A 31 -15.52 0.33 2.65
CA ALA A 31 -16.02 1.08 3.79
C ALA A 31 -16.12 0.09 4.96
N TYR A 32 -15.36 0.33 6.02
CA TYR A 32 -15.38 -0.49 7.24
C TYR A 32 -15.62 0.45 8.41
N ASP A 33 -16.76 0.28 9.08
CA ASP A 33 -17.27 1.23 10.08
C ASP A 33 -17.29 2.68 9.55
N ASP A 34 -16.70 3.61 10.28
CA ASP A 34 -16.50 5.01 9.94
C ASP A 34 -15.23 5.26 9.10
N ARG A 35 -14.48 4.19 8.76
CA ARG A 35 -13.16 4.28 8.13
C ARG A 35 -13.19 3.84 6.67
N ARG A 36 -12.43 4.55 5.85
CA ARG A 36 -12.25 4.20 4.43
C ARG A 36 -10.91 3.51 4.27
N ILE A 37 -10.95 2.31 3.71
CA ILE A 37 -9.77 1.47 3.47
C ILE A 37 -9.61 1.30 1.96
N ALA A 38 -8.50 1.77 1.41
CA ALA A 38 -8.06 1.36 0.07
C ALA A 38 -7.34 0.03 0.18
N GLN A 39 -7.64 -0.86 -0.77
CA GLN A 39 -6.82 -2.03 -1.00
C GLN A 39 -6.45 -2.10 -2.47
N LEU A 40 -5.15 -2.11 -2.73
CA LEU A 40 -4.56 -2.37 -4.04
C LEU A 40 -3.86 -3.71 -4.00
N THR A 41 -4.02 -4.51 -5.03
CA THR A 41 -3.39 -5.83 -5.12
C THR A 41 -2.68 -5.99 -6.44
N TRP A 42 -1.43 -6.43 -6.37
CA TRP A 42 -0.63 -6.83 -7.51
C TRP A 42 -0.39 -8.34 -7.46
N LEU A 43 -0.13 -8.91 -8.64
CA LEU A 43 0.43 -10.24 -8.78
C LEU A 43 1.89 -10.08 -9.23
N ASP A 44 2.81 -10.30 -8.29
CA ASP A 44 4.24 -10.39 -8.57
C ASP A 44 4.54 -11.69 -9.33
N ALA A 45 5.31 -11.59 -10.41
CA ALA A 45 5.60 -12.73 -11.29
C ALA A 45 6.46 -13.81 -10.61
N GLN A 46 7.25 -13.45 -9.60
CA GLN A 46 8.17 -14.36 -8.91
C GLN A 46 7.63 -14.79 -7.54
N PHE A 47 7.00 -13.87 -6.81
CA PHE A 47 6.63 -14.07 -5.41
C PHE A 47 5.12 -14.14 -5.18
N GLY A 48 4.31 -13.91 -6.21
CA GLY A 48 2.86 -14.06 -6.14
C GLY A 48 2.16 -12.84 -5.52
N PRO A 49 1.14 -13.04 -4.66
CA PRO A 49 0.30 -11.94 -4.21
C PRO A 49 1.05 -10.86 -3.41
N LEU A 50 0.81 -9.60 -3.77
CA LEU A 50 1.28 -8.40 -3.09
C LEU A 50 0.10 -7.46 -2.86
N ALA A 51 -0.07 -6.93 -1.65
CA ALA A 51 -1.17 -6.03 -1.32
C ALA A 51 -0.68 -4.78 -0.59
N LEU A 52 -1.24 -3.63 -0.96
CA LEU A 52 -1.14 -2.38 -0.24
C LEU A 52 -2.50 -2.04 0.35
N CYS A 53 -2.54 -1.92 1.67
CA CYS A 53 -3.67 -1.37 2.40
C CYS A 53 -3.37 0.08 2.80
N ILE A 54 -4.33 0.98 2.55
CA ILE A 54 -4.25 2.40 2.92
C ILE A 54 -5.48 2.70 3.76
N ILE A 55 -5.29 3.23 4.96
CA ILE A 55 -6.38 3.59 5.85
C ILE A 55 -6.31 5.07 6.13
N GLN A 56 -7.38 5.80 5.82
CA GLN A 56 -7.50 7.20 6.20
C GLN A 56 -7.76 7.27 7.72
N GLN A 57 -6.80 7.84 8.46
CA GLN A 57 -6.93 8.07 9.90
C GLN A 57 -5.95 9.16 10.37
N PRO A 58 -6.39 10.09 11.23
CA PRO A 58 -5.46 11.01 11.88
C PRO A 58 -4.55 10.24 12.84
N GLY A 59 -3.27 10.61 12.89
CA GLY A 59 -2.31 9.96 13.76
C GLY A 59 -0.95 10.65 13.78
N LYS A 60 0.00 10.08 14.53
CA LYS A 60 1.40 10.53 14.47
C LYS A 60 2.05 9.95 13.21
N PRO A 61 2.83 10.75 12.44
CA PRO A 61 3.66 10.22 11.39
C PRO A 61 4.61 9.14 11.94
N GLU A 62 4.81 8.08 11.17
CA GLU A 62 5.66 6.96 11.53
C GLU A 62 6.63 6.68 10.39
N SER A 63 7.91 6.54 10.73
CA SER A 63 8.92 6.13 9.77
C SER A 63 8.65 4.70 9.30
N THR A 64 9.16 4.36 8.13
CA THR A 64 9.01 3.02 7.57
C THR A 64 9.59 1.97 8.51
N GLN A 65 8.76 1.02 8.91
CA GLN A 65 9.12 -0.13 9.74
C GLN A 65 8.81 -1.43 8.98
N SER A 66 9.51 -2.51 9.33
CA SER A 66 9.28 -3.83 8.74
C SER A 66 9.12 -4.91 9.80
N GLU A 67 8.19 -5.82 9.58
CA GLU A 67 8.00 -7.01 10.40
C GLU A 67 7.71 -8.24 9.53
N ARG A 68 7.61 -9.40 10.17
CA ARG A 68 7.17 -10.63 9.53
C ARG A 68 5.93 -11.15 10.23
N ARG A 69 4.87 -11.42 9.46
CA ARG A 69 3.57 -11.86 9.96
C ARG A 69 3.10 -13.07 9.15
N GLN A 70 2.86 -14.20 9.81
CA GLN A 70 2.35 -15.44 9.18
C GLN A 70 3.16 -15.88 7.94
N GLY A 71 4.49 -15.72 7.96
CA GLY A 71 5.35 -16.10 6.84
C GLY A 71 5.45 -15.07 5.70
N MET A 72 4.71 -13.97 5.78
CA MET A 72 4.81 -12.83 4.85
C MET A 72 5.63 -11.70 5.48
N ASN A 73 6.30 -10.93 4.63
CA ASN A 73 6.95 -9.70 5.03
C ASN A 73 5.94 -8.56 4.97
N VAL A 74 6.00 -7.66 5.95
CA VAL A 74 5.12 -6.50 6.07
C VAL A 74 5.99 -5.27 6.21
N VAL A 75 5.70 -4.23 5.45
CA VAL A 75 6.30 -2.91 5.60
C VAL A 75 5.19 -1.90 5.79
N TYR A 76 5.28 -1.08 6.84
CA TYR A 76 4.24 -0.13 7.20
C TYR A 76 4.83 1.24 7.56
N TRP A 77 4.04 2.29 7.31
CA TRP A 77 4.38 3.68 7.60
C TRP A 77 3.11 4.51 7.78
N ALA A 78 3.26 5.74 8.29
CA ALA A 78 2.15 6.69 8.40
C ALA A 78 2.61 8.12 8.08
N ASP A 79 1.76 8.90 7.43
CA ASP A 79 2.03 10.30 7.07
C ASP A 79 1.32 11.32 7.97
N GLY A 80 0.61 10.85 8.99
CA GLY A 80 -0.19 11.66 9.92
C GLY A 80 -1.67 11.79 9.54
N SER A 81 -2.03 11.46 8.30
CA SER A 81 -3.41 11.44 7.79
C SER A 81 -3.83 10.06 7.26
N HIS A 82 -2.86 9.22 6.93
CA HIS A 82 -3.03 7.87 6.44
C HIS A 82 -2.03 6.93 7.10
N SER A 83 -2.45 5.67 7.26
CA SER A 83 -1.55 4.56 7.54
C SER A 83 -1.51 3.62 6.35
N PHE A 84 -0.32 3.10 6.09
CA PHE A 84 -0.04 2.27 4.93
C PHE A 84 0.57 0.95 5.40
N MET A 85 0.18 -0.13 4.74
CA MET A 85 0.72 -1.47 5.00
C MET A 85 0.88 -2.20 3.67
N LEU A 86 2.12 -2.46 3.29
CA LEU A 86 2.48 -3.32 2.17
C LEU A 86 2.78 -4.73 2.72
N ILE A 87 2.13 -5.75 2.18
CA ILE A 87 2.30 -7.15 2.60
C ILE A 87 2.42 -8.08 1.40
N GLY A 88 3.34 -9.04 1.47
CA GLY A 88 3.56 -10.02 0.41
C GLY A 88 4.60 -11.08 0.79
N HIS A 89 4.82 -12.01 -0.14
CA HIS A 89 5.84 -13.05 -0.01
C HIS A 89 7.22 -12.63 -0.53
N ASN A 90 7.34 -11.43 -1.15
CA ASN A 90 8.62 -10.93 -1.62
C ASN A 90 9.65 -10.87 -0.47
N PRO A 91 10.95 -11.10 -0.74
CA PRO A 91 12.01 -10.98 0.26
C PRO A 91 11.99 -9.62 0.96
N ALA A 92 12.44 -9.57 2.22
CA ALA A 92 12.35 -8.36 3.04
C ALA A 92 12.98 -7.12 2.37
N ALA A 93 14.17 -7.27 1.76
CA ALA A 93 14.84 -6.18 1.06
C ALA A 93 14.03 -5.65 -0.14
N GLU A 94 13.29 -6.52 -0.82
CA GLU A 94 12.44 -6.13 -1.93
C GLU A 94 11.17 -5.44 -1.46
N MET A 95 10.55 -5.95 -0.38
CA MET A 95 9.42 -5.29 0.26
C MET A 95 9.75 -3.87 0.72
N THR A 96 10.92 -3.65 1.30
CA THR A 96 11.38 -2.30 1.68
C THR A 96 11.50 -1.39 0.45
N ARG A 97 12.12 -1.86 -0.63
CA ARG A 97 12.27 -1.09 -1.88
C ARG A 97 10.92 -0.74 -2.51
N LEU A 98 9.98 -1.68 -2.53
CA LEU A 98 8.62 -1.48 -3.05
C LEU A 98 7.85 -0.46 -2.19
N ALA A 99 7.94 -0.57 -0.87
CA ALA A 99 7.31 0.36 0.06
C ALA A 99 7.85 1.79 -0.11
N GLU A 100 9.17 1.98 -0.19
CA GLU A 100 9.78 3.29 -0.45
C GLU A 100 9.32 3.91 -1.78
N ARG A 101 9.20 3.09 -2.84
CA ARG A 101 8.67 3.54 -4.13
C ARG A 101 7.22 4.00 -4.02
N LEU A 102 6.39 3.23 -3.33
CA LEU A 102 4.98 3.55 -3.12
C LEU A 102 4.83 4.80 -2.25
N GLN A 103 5.61 4.93 -1.18
CA GLN A 103 5.64 6.10 -0.32
C GLN A 103 5.94 7.38 -1.13
N ARG A 104 6.96 7.37 -1.99
CA ARG A 104 7.25 8.50 -2.90
C ARG A 104 6.16 8.78 -3.93
N SER A 105 5.40 7.75 -4.30
CA SER A 105 4.32 7.86 -5.29
C SER A 105 3.03 8.42 -4.69
N LEU A 106 2.85 8.22 -3.38
CA LEU A 106 1.67 8.56 -2.59
C LEU A 106 1.85 9.82 -1.74
N SER A 107 3.10 10.26 -1.51
CA SER A 107 3.39 11.55 -0.91
C SER A 107 2.78 12.67 -1.76
N THR A 108 1.98 13.52 -1.12
CA THR A 108 1.35 14.69 -1.74
C THR A 108 2.39 15.77 -2.01
#